data_AF-M2YCN0-F1
#
_entry.id   AF-M2YCN0-F1
#
_cell.length_a   1.000
_cell.length_b   1.000
_cell.length_c   1.000
_cell.angle_alpha   90.00
_cell.angle_beta   90.00
_cell.angle_gamma   90.00
#
_symmetry.space_group_name_H-M   'P 1'
#
loop_
_entity.id
_entity.type
_entity.pdbx_description
1 polymer ?
#
loop_
_entity_poly.entity_id
_entity_poly.type
_entity_poly.pdbx_seq_one_letter_code
_entity_poly.pdbx_strand_id
1 'polypeptide(L)'
;MDPAHRQAAVRYEARAKKPIAAWILWILGPFLLHVPVHDFYLGAVGRGLVKLILAGTAWAGAITAYAMLMVTYEEGFDTGEPGSVGDAAITGPGPVFWAALIVMALTGLVTVIWWIVDGVGMSRRLERLDAQLRQELSRDHGVDPWAF
;
A
#
# COMPACT_ATOMS: atom_id res chain seq x y z
N MET A 1 43.36 2.68 11.45
CA MET A 1 42.24 2.46 10.50
C MET A 1 42.61 3.11 9.20
N ASP A 2 42.64 2.32 8.14
CA ASP A 2 42.83 2.80 6.76
C ASP A 2 41.73 3.83 6.41
N PRO A 3 42.06 4.99 5.82
CA PRO A 3 41.08 5.99 5.40
C PRO A 3 39.99 5.43 4.48
N ALA A 4 40.27 4.43 3.64
CA ALA A 4 39.26 3.80 2.78
C ALA A 4 38.20 3.05 3.60
N HIS A 5 38.61 2.34 4.65
CA HIS A 5 37.70 1.66 5.59
C HIS A 5 36.78 2.64 6.32
N ARG A 6 37.31 3.78 6.80
CA ARG A 6 36.48 4.81 7.45
C ARG A 6 35.47 5.42 6.51
N GLN A 7 35.86 5.71 5.27
CA GLN A 7 34.94 6.28 4.28
C GLN A 7 33.83 5.29 3.90
N ALA A 8 34.16 4.00 3.76
CA ALA A 8 33.19 2.95 3.49
C ALA A 8 32.20 2.78 4.65
N ALA A 9 32.66 2.79 5.91
CA ALA A 9 31.79 2.70 7.09
C ALA A 9 30.79 3.86 7.19
N VAL A 10 31.24 5.11 6.97
CA VAL A 10 30.34 6.29 6.98
C VAL A 10 29.30 6.20 5.87
N ARG A 11 29.70 5.74 4.67
CA ARG A 11 28.77 5.56 3.54
C ARG A 11 27.78 4.43 3.78
N TYR A 12 28.21 3.36 4.45
CA TYR A 12 27.34 2.28 4.90
C TYR A 12 26.29 2.79 5.87
N GLU A 13 26.68 3.46 6.96
CA GLU A 13 25.74 4.00 7.95
C GLU A 13 24.72 4.97 7.33
N ALA A 14 25.15 5.78 6.36
CA ALA A 14 24.28 6.73 5.67
C ALA A 14 23.23 6.06 4.75
N ARG A 15 23.52 4.86 4.23
CA ARG A 15 22.66 4.14 3.26
C ARG A 15 21.93 2.95 3.85
N ALA A 16 22.41 2.41 4.97
CA ALA A 16 21.86 1.25 5.63
C ALA A 16 20.41 1.51 6.04
N LYS A 17 19.53 0.59 5.68
CA LYS A 17 18.10 0.68 6.01
C LYS A 17 17.90 0.16 7.42
N LYS A 18 17.20 0.95 8.25
CA LYS A 18 16.94 0.57 9.64
C LYS A 18 15.74 -0.37 9.70
N PRO A 19 15.87 -1.58 10.28
CA PRO A 19 14.76 -2.53 10.37
C PRO A 19 13.53 -1.94 11.05
N ILE A 20 13.73 -1.20 12.14
CA ILE A 20 12.63 -0.59 12.89
C ILE A 20 11.87 0.46 12.07
N ALA A 21 12.56 1.24 11.24
CA ALA A 21 11.92 2.21 10.36
C ALA A 21 11.08 1.51 9.29
N ALA A 22 11.58 0.42 8.71
CA ALA A 22 10.83 -0.36 7.73
C ALA A 22 9.55 -0.97 8.34
N TRP A 23 9.62 -1.50 9.57
CA TRP A 23 8.45 -2.02 10.29
C TRP A 23 7.44 -0.94 10.66
N ILE A 24 7.89 0.21 11.15
CA ILE A 24 7.00 1.35 11.44
C ILE A 24 6.26 1.77 10.16
N LEU A 25 6.96 1.91 9.04
CA LEU A 25 6.36 2.29 7.77
C LEU A 25 5.38 1.22 7.24
N TRP A 26 5.65 -0.06 7.48
CA TRP A 26 4.74 -1.14 7.11
C TRP A 26 3.49 -1.19 8.01
N ILE A 27 3.61 -0.92 9.31
CA ILE A 27 2.46 -0.87 10.23
C ILE A 27 1.59 0.35 9.93
N LEU A 28 2.19 1.51 9.67
CA LEU A 28 1.47 2.75 9.43
C LEU A 28 0.89 2.86 8.01
N GLY A 29 1.45 2.14 7.03
CA GLY A 29 1.04 2.23 5.63
C GLY A 29 -0.47 2.04 5.37
N PRO A 30 -1.15 1.04 5.96
CA PRO A 30 -2.59 0.87 5.79
C PRO A 30 -3.40 2.08 6.30
N PHE A 31 -2.97 2.71 7.38
CA PHE A 31 -3.66 3.84 8.01
C PHE A 31 -3.40 5.17 7.29
N LEU A 32 -2.26 5.30 6.60
CA LEU A 32 -1.92 6.45 5.76
C LEU A 32 -2.49 6.28 4.35
N LEU A 33 -3.81 6.15 4.23
CA LEU A 33 -4.51 6.03 2.94
C LEU A 33 -4.08 4.81 2.09
N HIS A 34 -3.68 3.70 2.72
CA HIS A 34 -3.15 2.52 2.03
C HIS A 34 -1.89 2.80 1.20
N VAL A 35 -1.09 3.80 1.59
CA VAL A 35 0.15 4.14 0.89
C VAL A 35 1.27 3.16 1.30
N PRO A 36 1.91 2.47 0.33
CA PRO A 36 3.01 1.52 0.57
C PRO A 36 4.34 2.23 0.81
N VAL A 37 4.41 3.11 1.83
CA VAL A 37 5.61 3.93 2.12
C VAL A 37 6.84 3.07 2.37
N HIS A 38 6.67 1.89 2.98
CA HIS A 38 7.77 0.94 3.21
C HIS A 38 8.40 0.46 1.90
N ASP A 39 7.64 0.34 0.82
CA ASP A 39 8.18 -0.09 -0.48
C ASP A 39 9.10 0.95 -1.10
N PHE A 40 8.73 2.23 -1.01
CA PHE A 40 9.58 3.33 -1.45
C PHE A 40 10.82 3.48 -0.58
N TYR A 41 10.68 3.33 0.75
CA TYR A 41 11.81 3.37 1.69
C TYR A 41 12.86 2.30 1.37
N LEU A 42 12.39 1.10 1.03
CA LEU A 42 13.19 -0.06 0.65
C LEU A 42 13.58 -0.09 -0.85
N GLY A 43 13.31 0.98 -1.60
CA GLY A 43 13.74 1.13 -2.99
C GLY A 43 12.96 0.33 -4.03
N ALA A 44 11.86 -0.36 -3.68
CA ALA A 44 11.01 -1.05 -4.66
C ALA A 44 9.90 -0.13 -5.18
N VAL A 45 10.29 0.91 -5.93
CA VAL A 45 9.37 1.92 -6.48
C VAL A 45 8.26 1.28 -7.32
N GLY A 46 8.61 0.36 -8.24
CA GLY A 46 7.64 -0.31 -9.09
C GLY A 46 6.58 -1.09 -8.28
N ARG A 47 7.00 -1.75 -7.19
CA ARG A 47 6.08 -2.45 -6.28
C ARG A 47 5.15 -1.49 -5.55
N GLY A 48 5.70 -0.36 -5.08
CA GLY A 48 4.93 0.71 -4.46
C GLY A 48 3.87 1.28 -5.40
N LEU A 49 4.21 1.51 -6.68
CA LEU A 49 3.26 2.01 -7.68
C LEU A 49 2.10 1.05 -7.94
N VAL A 50 2.36 -0.25 -8.08
CA VAL A 50 1.29 -1.24 -8.29
C VAL A 50 0.31 -1.25 -7.13
N LYS A 51 0.82 -1.19 -5.89
CA LYS A 51 -0.03 -1.11 -4.70
C LYS A 51 -0.82 0.18 -4.60
N LEU A 52 -0.25 1.32 -5.00
CA LEU A 52 -0.98 2.58 -5.09
C LEU A 52 -2.12 2.50 -6.10
N ILE A 53 -1.90 1.86 -7.25
CA ILE A 53 -2.97 1.63 -8.24
C ILE A 53 -4.07 0.76 -7.63
N LEU A 54 -3.72 -0.36 -6.99
CA LEU A 54 -4.70 -1.24 -6.33
C LEU A 54 -5.50 -0.51 -5.24
N ALA A 55 -4.83 0.26 -4.39
CA ALA A 55 -5.48 1.09 -3.39
C ALA A 55 -6.41 2.12 -4.04
N GLY A 56 -5.95 2.79 -5.10
CA GLY A 56 -6.75 3.75 -5.86
C GLY A 56 -7.98 3.12 -6.50
N THR A 57 -7.86 1.90 -7.04
CA THR A 57 -9.00 1.15 -7.59
C THR A 57 -10.00 0.76 -6.50
N ALA A 58 -9.53 0.34 -5.32
CA ALA A 58 -10.40 0.03 -4.19
C ALA A 58 -11.19 1.27 -3.73
N TRP A 59 -10.51 2.41 -3.61
CA TRP A 59 -11.15 3.69 -3.27
C TRP A 59 -12.13 4.16 -4.34
N ALA A 60 -11.78 4.04 -5.62
CA ALA A 60 -12.67 4.37 -6.72
C ALA A 60 -13.96 3.52 -6.65
N GLY A 61 -13.83 2.21 -6.42
CA GLY A 61 -14.97 1.31 -6.21
C GLY A 61 -15.82 1.72 -5.00
N ALA A 62 -15.20 2.06 -3.87
CA ALA A 62 -15.91 2.53 -2.68
C ALA A 62 -16.69 3.82 -2.94
N ILE A 63 -16.07 4.80 -3.62
CA ILE A 63 -16.70 6.08 -3.99
C ILE A 63 -17.86 5.85 -4.96
N THR A 64 -17.69 5.01 -5.99
CA THR A 64 -18.75 4.68 -6.95
C THR A 64 -19.91 3.95 -6.27
N ALA A 65 -19.63 2.96 -5.40
CA ALA A 65 -20.67 2.27 -4.65
C ALA A 65 -21.43 3.25 -3.74
N TYR A 66 -20.72 4.13 -3.03
CA TYR A 66 -21.35 5.16 -2.20
C TYR A 66 -22.20 6.14 -3.02
N ALA A 67 -21.70 6.62 -4.16
CA ALA A 67 -22.45 7.52 -5.03
C ALA A 67 -23.73 6.87 -5.57
N MET A 68 -23.65 5.62 -6.03
CA MET A 68 -24.81 4.87 -6.53
C MET A 68 -25.84 4.59 -5.43
N LEU A 69 -25.36 4.35 -4.20
CA LEU A 69 -26.22 4.20 -3.04
C LEU A 69 -27.00 5.50 -2.78
N MET A 70 -26.34 6.66 -2.83
CA MET A 70 -26.99 7.96 -2.67
C MET A 70 -28.02 8.27 -3.76
N VAL A 71 -27.69 8.01 -5.03
CA VAL A 71 -28.65 8.16 -6.15
C VAL A 71 -29.90 7.29 -5.92
N THR A 72 -29.71 6.05 -5.47
CA THR A 72 -30.82 5.12 -5.20
C THR A 72 -31.72 5.64 -4.06
N TYR A 73 -31.14 6.29 -3.03
CA TYR A 73 -31.91 6.91 -1.95
C TYR A 73 -32.66 8.17 -2.39
N GLU A 74 -32.07 9.00 -3.25
CA GLU A 74 -32.73 10.20 -3.79
C GLU A 74 -33.90 9.86 -4.71
N GLU A 75 -33.72 8.89 -5.61
CA GLU A 75 -34.80 8.39 -6.48
C GLU A 75 -35.91 7.70 -5.68
N GLY A 76 -35.56 7.03 -4.57
CA GLY A 76 -36.53 6.45 -3.63
C GLY A 76 -37.33 7.47 -2.81
N PHE A 77 -36.93 8.74 -2.82
CA PHE A 77 -37.65 9.85 -2.18
C PHE A 77 -38.53 10.66 -3.14
N ASP A 78 -38.56 10.32 -4.44
CA ASP A 78 -39.49 10.90 -5.39
C ASP A 78 -40.83 10.13 -5.38
N THR A 79 -41.56 10.25 -4.27
CA THR A 79 -42.99 9.91 -4.23
C THR A 79 -43.77 11.19 -4.03
N GLY A 80 -44.41 11.63 -5.11
CA GLY A 80 -45.29 12.78 -5.15
C GLY A 80 -46.36 12.79 -4.04
N GLU A 81 -46.79 14.01 -3.74
CA GLU A 81 -47.81 14.42 -2.78
C GLU A 81 -47.66 13.90 -1.32
N PRO A 82 -47.63 14.80 -0.32
CA PRO A 82 -47.54 14.41 1.08
C PRO A 82 -48.81 13.64 1.48
N GLY A 83 -48.70 12.32 1.61
CA GLY A 83 -49.77 11.44 2.10
C GLY A 83 -49.95 10.10 1.39
N SER A 84 -49.27 9.84 0.26
CA SER A 84 -49.36 8.55 -0.42
C SER A 84 -48.23 7.60 0.00
N VAL A 85 -48.44 6.81 1.07
CA VAL A 85 -47.61 5.63 1.34
C VAL A 85 -48.15 4.47 0.50
N GLY A 86 -48.12 4.62 -0.82
CA GLY A 86 -48.42 3.52 -1.75
C GLY A 86 -47.13 2.76 -2.01
N ASP A 87 -47.05 1.50 -1.58
CA ASP A 87 -45.98 0.51 -1.83
C ASP A 87 -44.75 1.12 -2.52
N ALA A 88 -43.98 1.92 -1.79
CA ALA A 88 -42.72 2.44 -2.30
C ALA A 88 -41.82 1.22 -2.48
N ALA A 89 -41.79 0.71 -3.71
CA ALA A 89 -40.93 -0.40 -4.07
C ALA A 89 -39.52 0.04 -3.68
N ILE A 90 -38.96 -0.58 -2.64
CA ILE A 90 -37.58 -0.37 -2.25
C ILE A 90 -36.76 -0.89 -3.44
N THR A 91 -36.46 0.00 -4.38
CA THR A 91 -35.59 -0.29 -5.50
C THR A 91 -34.20 -0.43 -4.90
N GLY A 92 -33.75 -1.68 -4.76
CA GLY A 92 -32.40 -1.96 -4.32
C GLY A 92 -31.37 -1.34 -5.28
N PRO A 93 -30.15 -1.09 -4.80
CA PRO A 93 -29.13 -0.44 -5.62
C PRO A 93 -28.84 -1.26 -6.88
N GLY A 94 -28.72 -0.56 -8.01
CA GLY A 94 -28.59 -1.14 -9.34
C GLY A 94 -27.28 -1.91 -9.58
N PRO A 95 -27.11 -2.52 -10.77
CA PRO A 95 -25.96 -3.40 -11.07
C PRO A 95 -24.59 -2.70 -10.95
N VAL A 96 -24.52 -1.39 -11.19
CA VAL A 96 -23.28 -0.60 -11.05
C VAL A 96 -22.78 -0.57 -9.61
N PHE A 97 -23.69 -0.49 -8.63
CA PHE A 97 -23.34 -0.55 -7.21
C PHE A 97 -22.67 -1.88 -6.86
N TRP A 98 -23.28 -3.00 -7.28
CA TRP A 98 -22.74 -4.34 -7.00
C TRP A 98 -21.40 -4.57 -7.70
N ALA A 99 -21.27 -4.13 -8.95
CA ALA A 99 -20.00 -4.18 -9.67
C ALA A 99 -18.91 -3.40 -8.94
N ALA A 100 -19.22 -2.18 -8.47
CA ALA A 100 -18.29 -1.35 -7.71
C ALA A 100 -17.88 -1.99 -6.37
N LEU A 101 -18.82 -2.59 -5.64
CA LEU A 101 -18.54 -3.33 -4.41
C LEU A 101 -17.67 -4.56 -4.66
N ILE A 102 -17.93 -5.33 -5.72
CA ILE A 102 -17.12 -6.50 -6.07
C ILE A 102 -15.70 -6.07 -6.42
N VAL A 103 -15.53 -5.03 -7.24
CA VAL A 103 -14.20 -4.49 -7.59
C VAL A 103 -13.47 -4.00 -6.33
N MET A 104 -14.14 -3.25 -5.46
CA MET A 104 -13.59 -2.79 -4.18
C MET A 104 -13.16 -3.98 -3.31
N ALA A 105 -14.02 -4.99 -3.15
CA ALA A 105 -13.74 -6.15 -2.31
C ALA A 105 -12.57 -6.98 -2.84
N LEU A 106 -12.51 -7.24 -4.15
CA LEU A 106 -11.43 -8.01 -4.77
C LEU A 106 -10.09 -7.28 -4.68
N THR A 107 -10.07 -5.98 -5.01
CA THR A 107 -8.83 -5.18 -4.94
C THR A 107 -8.37 -4.95 -3.50
N GLY A 108 -9.31 -4.73 -2.58
CA GLY A 108 -9.03 -4.67 -1.15
C GLY A 108 -8.45 -5.98 -0.61
N LEU A 109 -9.04 -7.13 -0.97
CA LEU A 109 -8.54 -8.44 -0.55
C LEU A 109 -7.13 -8.73 -1.08
N VAL A 110 -6.89 -8.47 -2.37
CA VAL A 110 -5.54 -8.61 -2.96
C VAL A 110 -4.54 -7.71 -2.23
N THR A 111 -4.92 -6.48 -1.91
CA THR A 111 -4.05 -5.54 -1.17
C THR A 111 -3.73 -6.04 0.23
N VAL A 112 -4.71 -6.55 0.97
CA VAL A 112 -4.53 -7.11 2.32
C VAL A 112 -3.62 -8.34 2.29
N ILE A 113 -3.87 -9.29 1.39
CA ILE A 113 -3.04 -10.49 1.23
C ILE A 113 -1.60 -10.09 0.91
N TRP A 114 -1.42 -9.15 -0.03
CA TRP A 114 -0.09 -8.66 -0.38
C TRP A 114 0.58 -7.99 0.82
N TRP A 115 -0.15 -7.20 1.60
CA TRP A 115 0.39 -6.56 2.80
C TRP A 115 0.92 -7.58 3.82
N ILE A 116 0.20 -8.68 4.02
CA ILE A 116 0.60 -9.78 4.91
C ILE A 116 1.85 -10.49 4.37
N VAL A 117 1.85 -10.87 3.09
CA VAL A 117 3.00 -11.52 2.43
C VAL A 117 4.26 -10.66 2.57
N ASP A 118 4.10 -9.35 2.46
CA ASP A 118 5.17 -8.39 2.69
C ASP A 118 5.71 -8.38 4.10
N GLY A 119 4.84 -8.40 5.11
CA GLY A 119 5.25 -8.47 6.51
C GLY A 119 6.07 -9.74 6.77
N VAL A 120 5.61 -10.89 6.27
CA VAL A 120 6.32 -12.17 6.40
C VAL A 120 7.68 -12.16 5.70
N GLY A 121 7.78 -11.51 4.53
CA GLY A 121 9.01 -11.39 3.75
C GLY A 121 9.96 -10.28 4.19
N MET A 122 9.56 -9.42 5.14
CA MET A 122 10.23 -8.16 5.42
C MET A 122 11.67 -8.35 5.91
N SER A 123 11.88 -9.24 6.89
CA SER A 123 13.21 -9.51 7.47
C SER A 123 14.20 -10.00 6.41
N ARG A 124 13.79 -10.97 5.58
CA ARG A 124 14.62 -11.49 4.48
C ARG A 124 14.95 -10.41 3.45
N ARG A 125 14.02 -9.48 3.21
CA ARG A 125 14.23 -8.39 2.27
C ARG A 125 15.24 -7.37 2.80
N LEU A 126 15.19 -7.06 4.09
CA LEU A 126 16.17 -6.21 4.76
C LEU A 126 17.57 -6.84 4.74
N GLU A 127 17.68 -8.14 5.05
CA GLU A 127 18.94 -8.88 4.99
C GLU A 127 19.56 -8.85 3.58
N ARG A 128 18.73 -9.02 2.53
CA ARG A 128 19.19 -8.93 1.14
C ARG A 128 19.68 -7.53 0.78
N LEU A 129 18.96 -6.49 1.19
CA LEU A 129 19.36 -5.10 0.94
C LEU A 129 20.66 -4.75 1.68
N ASP A 130 20.83 -5.25 2.90
CA ASP A 130 22.06 -5.07 3.68
C ASP A 130 23.25 -5.75 3.00
N ALA A 131 23.09 -7.02 2.59
CA ALA A 131 24.10 -7.76 1.88
C ALA A 131 24.49 -7.11 0.54
N GLN A 132 23.50 -6.61 -0.22
CA GLN A 132 23.73 -5.87 -1.45
C GLN A 132 24.54 -4.59 -1.20
N LEU A 133 24.16 -3.81 -0.17
CA LEU A 133 24.86 -2.58 0.18
C LEU A 133 26.32 -2.83 0.59
N ARG A 134 26.56 -3.87 1.39
CA ARG A 134 27.91 -4.30 1.78
C ARG A 134 28.75 -4.70 0.56
N GLN A 135 28.15 -5.44 -0.38
CA GLN A 135 28.82 -5.83 -1.62
C GLN A 135 29.14 -4.62 -2.52
N GLU A 136 28.21 -3.69 -2.70
CA GLU A 136 28.44 -2.45 -3.45
C GLU A 136 29.60 -1.64 -2.86
N LEU A 137 29.60 -1.42 -1.54
CA LEU A 137 30.66 -0.66 -0.87
C LEU A 137 32.01 -1.37 -0.89
N SER A 138 32.02 -2.70 -0.79
CA SER A 138 33.26 -3.49 -0.95
C SER A 138 33.88 -3.31 -2.33
N ARG A 139 33.05 -3.29 -3.38
CA ARG A 139 33.47 -3.07 -4.76
C ARG A 139 34.01 -1.66 -4.98
N ASP A 140 33.34 -0.66 -4.40
CA ASP A 140 33.69 0.75 -4.57
C ASP A 140 34.98 1.14 -3.83
N HIS A 141 35.25 0.52 -2.67
CA HIS A 141 36.35 0.92 -1.79
C HIS A 141 37.47 -0.13 -1.64
N GLY A 142 37.31 -1.33 -2.20
CA GLY A 142 38.29 -2.42 -2.10
C GLY A 142 38.43 -2.98 -0.69
N VAL A 143 37.37 -2.87 0.12
CA VAL A 143 37.34 -3.26 1.54
C VAL A 143 36.50 -4.52 1.72
N ASP A 144 36.82 -5.37 2.70
CA ASP A 144 36.02 -6.55 3.00
C ASP A 144 34.55 -6.17 3.36
N PRO A 145 33.53 -6.75 2.70
CA PRO A 145 32.12 -6.46 2.94
C PRO A 145 31.64 -6.71 4.38
N TRP A 146 32.39 -7.48 5.18
CA TRP A 146 32.05 -7.78 6.57
C TRP A 146 32.94 -7.05 7.59
N ALA A 147 33.78 -6.12 7.13
CA ALA A 147 34.62 -5.28 8.00
C ALA A 147 33.90 -4.04 8.56
N PHE A 148 32.59 -3.93 8.35
CA PHE A 148 31.71 -2.84 8.80
C PHE A 148 30.74 -3.31 9.89
#